data_AF-A0A963LKS7-F1
#
_entry.id   AF-A0A963LKS7-F1
#
_cell.length_a   1.000
_cell.length_b   1.000
_cell.length_c   1.000
_cell.angle_alpha   90.00
_cell.angle_beta   90.00
_cell.angle_gamma   90.00
#
_symmetry.space_group_name_H-M   'P 1'
#
loop_
_entity.id
_entity.type
_entity.pdbx_description
1 polymer ?
#
loop_
_entity_poly.entity_id
_entity_poly.type
_entity_poly.pdbx_seq_one_letter_code
_entity_poly.pdbx_strand_id
1 'polypeptide(L)'
;HQYWTIAQMLAQHTVGGCNLQPGDLCGTGTVSGPTPEEAGAIVELSLGGSRPITLAGTGEQRTFLQDGDAVILRGWCEKEGAARIGFGQCRGTVLPAI
;
A
#
# COMPACT_ATOMS: atom_id res chain seq x y z
N HIS A 1 7.06 7.65 -5.81
CA HIS A 1 6.39 7.61 -7.14
C HIS A 1 4.97 8.18 -7.13
N GLN A 2 4.63 9.05 -6.17
CA GLN A 2 3.32 9.70 -6.19
C GLN A 2 3.31 10.86 -7.18
N TYR A 3 2.26 10.93 -8.01
CA TYR A 3 2.11 12.00 -9.00
C TYR A 3 1.59 13.29 -8.36
N TRP A 4 0.68 13.16 -7.39
CA TRP A 4 0.12 14.27 -6.63
C TRP A 4 0.74 14.34 -5.24
N THR A 5 1.10 15.56 -4.82
CA THR A 5 1.55 15.82 -3.46
C THR A 5 0.36 15.84 -2.49
N ILE A 6 0.62 15.61 -1.20
CA ILE A 6 -0.40 15.71 -0.15
C ILE A 6 -1.04 17.10 -0.16
N ALA A 7 -0.26 18.17 -0.37
CA ALA A 7 -0.77 19.54 -0.45
C ALA A 7 -1.78 19.71 -1.59
N GLN A 8 -1.51 19.14 -2.78
CA GLN A 8 -2.44 19.17 -3.92
C GLN A 8 -3.71 18.37 -3.64
N MET A 9 -3.59 17.17 -3.05
CA MET A 9 -4.75 16.36 -2.66
C MET A 9 -5.67 17.12 -1.71
N LEU A 10 -5.11 17.76 -0.67
CA LEU A 10 -5.91 18.52 0.31
C LEU A 10 -6.55 19.75 -0.33
N ALA A 11 -5.81 20.52 -1.12
CA ALA A 11 -6.34 21.67 -1.83
C ALA A 11 -7.54 21.29 -2.71
N GLN A 12 -7.40 20.20 -3.49
CA GLN A 12 -8.47 19.68 -4.33
C GLN A 12 -9.67 19.18 -3.50
N HIS A 13 -9.45 18.50 -2.38
CA HIS A 13 -10.53 18.03 -1.51
C HIS A 13 -11.38 19.22 -0.99
N THR A 14 -10.72 20.32 -0.62
CA THR A 14 -11.41 21.49 -0.03
C THR A 14 -11.94 22.49 -1.05
N VAL A 15 -11.68 22.33 -2.35
CA VAL A 15 -12.01 23.34 -3.37
C VAL A 15 -13.51 23.65 -3.46
N GLY A 16 -14.36 22.66 -3.17
CA GLY A 16 -15.82 22.79 -3.17
C GLY A 16 -16.43 23.22 -1.83
N GLY A 17 -15.61 23.58 -0.83
CA GLY A 17 -16.07 23.93 0.51
C GLY A 17 -16.22 22.75 1.47
N CYS A 18 -15.70 21.56 1.13
CA CYS A 18 -15.65 20.44 2.06
C CYS A 18 -14.83 20.79 3.31
N ASN A 19 -15.39 20.58 4.48
CA ASN A 19 -14.84 21.00 5.77
C ASN A 19 -14.05 19.86 6.45
N LEU A 20 -12.76 19.74 6.14
CA LEU A 20 -11.86 18.83 6.86
C LEU A 20 -11.86 19.10 8.37
N GLN A 21 -11.77 18.02 9.16
CA GLN A 21 -11.77 18.05 10.62
C GLN A 21 -10.46 17.48 11.20
N PRO A 22 -10.07 17.91 12.41
CA PRO A 22 -8.99 17.25 13.14
C PRO A 22 -9.27 15.75 13.32
N GLY A 23 -8.32 14.92 12.92
CA GLY A 23 -8.46 13.46 12.96
C GLY A 23 -8.89 12.83 11.63
N ASP A 24 -9.25 13.62 10.62
CA ASP A 24 -9.51 13.09 9.28
C ASP A 24 -8.26 12.41 8.71
N LEU A 25 -8.49 11.26 8.06
CA LEU A 25 -7.45 10.47 7.42
C LEU A 25 -7.63 10.50 5.90
N CYS A 26 -6.59 10.95 5.18
CA CYS A 26 -6.56 10.98 3.73
C CYS A 26 -5.61 9.91 3.19
N GLY A 27 -6.15 8.96 2.44
CA GLY A 27 -5.35 7.96 1.74
C GLY A 27 -4.66 8.54 0.51
N THR A 28 -3.43 8.12 0.24
CA THR A 28 -2.66 8.53 -0.95
C THR A 28 -3.12 7.84 -2.24
N GLY A 29 -3.99 6.85 -2.13
CA GLY A 29 -4.17 5.81 -3.15
C GLY A 29 -3.02 4.78 -3.11
N THR A 30 -3.19 3.70 -3.86
CA THR A 30 -2.17 2.64 -4.04
C THR A 30 -0.87 3.25 -4.57
N VAL A 31 0.26 2.90 -3.94
CA VAL A 31 1.59 3.39 -4.35
C VAL A 31 2.26 2.33 -5.22
N SER A 32 2.26 2.55 -6.54
CA SER A 32 2.97 1.70 -7.50
C SER A 32 4.15 2.45 -8.11
N GLY A 33 5.30 1.80 -8.20
CA GLY A 33 6.49 2.32 -8.88
C GLY A 33 6.46 2.08 -10.39
N PRO A 34 7.49 2.54 -11.12
CA PRO A 34 7.60 2.34 -12.56
C PRO A 34 7.83 0.88 -12.99
N THR A 35 8.37 0.00 -12.14
CA THR A 35 8.61 -1.41 -12.52
C THR A 35 7.51 -2.35 -12.01
N PRO A 36 7.29 -3.51 -12.66
CA PRO A 36 6.28 -4.48 -12.24
C PRO A 36 6.43 -4.96 -10.80
N GLU A 37 7.67 -5.06 -10.30
CA GLU A 37 7.99 -5.51 -8.93
C GLU A 37 7.65 -4.45 -7.88
N GLU A 38 7.50 -3.19 -8.30
CA GLU A 38 7.13 -2.07 -7.45
C GLU A 38 5.62 -1.82 -7.40
N ALA A 39 4.79 -2.73 -7.93
CA ALA A 39 3.35 -2.61 -7.90
C ALA A 39 2.79 -2.69 -6.46
N GLY A 40 1.86 -1.78 -6.13
CA GLY A 40 1.36 -1.58 -4.77
C GLY A 40 0.19 -2.50 -4.36
N ALA A 41 -0.40 -3.23 -5.31
CA ALA A 41 -1.49 -4.17 -5.03
C ALA A 41 -1.30 -5.52 -5.73
N ILE A 42 -1.80 -6.59 -5.09
CA ILE A 42 -1.73 -7.95 -5.65
C ILE A 42 -2.46 -8.10 -6.98
N VAL A 43 -3.50 -7.29 -7.22
CA VAL A 43 -4.23 -7.27 -8.49
C VAL A 43 -3.34 -6.78 -9.64
N GLU A 44 -2.44 -5.82 -9.37
CA GLU A 44 -1.47 -5.34 -10.36
C GLU A 44 -0.35 -6.38 -10.56
N LEU A 45 0.21 -6.90 -9.46
CA LEU A 45 1.27 -7.91 -9.51
C LEU A 45 0.84 -9.18 -10.29
N SER A 46 -0.41 -9.60 -10.11
CA SER A 46 -0.99 -10.78 -10.74
C SER A 46 -1.65 -10.53 -12.09
N LEU A 47 -1.61 -9.28 -12.60
CA LEU A 47 -2.28 -8.87 -13.83
C LEU A 47 -3.76 -9.27 -13.86
N GLY A 48 -4.52 -8.86 -12.82
CA GLY A 48 -5.93 -9.21 -12.66
C GLY A 48 -6.16 -10.70 -12.38
N GLY A 49 -5.17 -11.39 -11.82
CA GLY A 49 -5.21 -12.83 -11.56
C GLY A 49 -4.87 -13.71 -12.76
N SER A 50 -4.53 -13.15 -13.92
CA SER A 50 -4.12 -13.92 -15.10
C SER A 50 -2.71 -14.51 -14.97
N ARG A 51 -1.87 -13.95 -14.10
CA ARG A 51 -0.52 -14.43 -13.81
C ARG A 51 -0.32 -14.60 -12.31
N PRO A 52 -0.08 -15.81 -11.79
CA PRO A 52 0.19 -15.98 -10.36
C PRO A 52 1.53 -15.35 -9.96
N ILE A 53 1.60 -14.91 -8.71
CA ILE A 53 2.83 -14.49 -8.03
C ILE A 53 3.34 -15.61 -7.14
N THR A 54 4.66 -15.79 -7.12
CA THR A 54 5.32 -16.79 -6.28
C THR A 54 5.82 -16.15 -4.99
N LEU A 55 5.40 -16.69 -3.85
CA LEU A 55 5.82 -16.20 -2.53
C LEU A 55 7.25 -16.64 -2.23
N ALA A 56 8.16 -15.66 -2.11
CA ALA A 56 9.56 -15.88 -1.75
C ALA A 56 9.65 -16.39 -0.30
N GLY A 57 9.80 -17.70 -0.14
CA GLY A 57 9.93 -18.37 1.15
C GLY A 57 9.22 -19.72 1.20
N THR A 58 7.99 -19.78 0.68
CA THR A 58 7.22 -21.03 0.61
C THR A 58 7.15 -21.61 -0.80
N GLY A 59 7.34 -20.79 -1.83
CA GLY A 59 7.12 -21.20 -3.23
C GLY A 59 5.65 -21.32 -3.61
N GLU A 60 4.72 -21.01 -2.70
CA GLU A 60 3.30 -21.00 -2.98
C GLU A 60 2.95 -19.93 -4.01
N GLN A 61 1.89 -20.22 -4.78
CA GLN A 61 1.37 -19.30 -5.78
C GLN A 61 0.13 -18.58 -5.25
N ARG A 62 -0.01 -17.29 -5.56
CA ARG A 62 -1.21 -16.49 -5.29
C ARG A 62 -1.59 -15.65 -6.49
N THR A 63 -2.88 -15.45 -6.69
CA THR A 63 -3.43 -14.43 -7.62
C THR A 63 -4.13 -13.33 -6.82
N PHE A 64 -4.85 -13.73 -5.77
CA PHE A 64 -5.39 -12.87 -4.72
C PHE A 64 -5.10 -13.50 -3.34
N LEU A 65 -5.45 -12.77 -2.29
CA LEU A 65 -5.33 -13.27 -0.92
C LEU A 65 -6.30 -14.44 -0.68
N GLN A 66 -5.85 -15.41 0.11
CA GLN A 66 -6.64 -16.53 0.59
C GLN A 66 -6.84 -16.42 2.10
N ASP A 67 -7.82 -17.16 2.63
CA ASP A 67 -8.04 -17.23 4.08
C ASP A 67 -6.78 -17.70 4.81
N GLY A 68 -6.44 -17.00 5.90
CA GLY A 68 -5.22 -17.22 6.67
C GLY A 68 -4.00 -16.44 6.16
N ASP A 69 -4.03 -15.87 4.95
CA ASP A 69 -2.93 -15.03 4.47
C ASP A 69 -2.81 -13.76 5.33
N ALA A 70 -1.57 -13.34 5.60
CA ALA A 70 -1.27 -12.11 6.32
C ALA A 70 -0.48 -11.13 5.45
N VAL A 71 -0.95 -9.88 5.40
CA VAL A 71 -0.25 -8.78 4.72
C VAL A 71 0.38 -7.87 5.77
N ILE A 72 1.66 -7.51 5.56
CA ILE A 72 2.41 -6.63 6.45
C ILE A 72 3.02 -5.50 5.61
N LEU A 73 2.56 -4.28 5.81
CA LEU A 73 3.15 -3.08 5.22
C LEU A 73 4.19 -2.51 6.19
N ARG A 74 5.36 -2.14 5.65
CA ARG A 74 6.45 -1.50 6.37
C ARG A 74 7.01 -0.37 5.51
N GLY A 75 7.45 0.70 6.16
CA GLY A 75 8.10 1.83 5.50
C GLY A 75 8.99 2.59 6.47
N TRP A 76 10.05 3.19 5.95
CA TRP A 76 10.97 4.03 6.71
C TRP A 76 11.67 5.04 5.79
N CYS A 77 12.16 6.10 6.41
CA CYS A 77 13.14 7.00 5.80
C CYS A 77 14.51 6.69 6.37
N GLU A 78 15.52 6.69 5.50
CA GLU A 78 16.92 6.50 5.87
C GLU A 78 17.81 7.52 5.17
N LYS A 79 18.86 7.92 5.87
CA LYS A 79 19.93 8.78 5.37
C LYS A 79 21.22 8.39 6.06
N GLU A 80 22.31 8.29 5.31
CA GLU A 80 23.63 7.96 5.87
C GLU A 80 24.02 8.94 6.99
N GLY A 81 24.58 8.40 8.08
CA GLY A 81 24.95 9.17 9.27
C GLY A 81 23.77 9.66 10.13
N ALA A 82 22.53 9.36 9.77
CA ALA A 82 21.34 9.70 10.55
C ALA A 82 20.62 8.44 11.05
N ALA A 83 19.85 8.57 12.14
CA ALA A 83 18.98 7.52 12.61
C ALA A 83 17.84 7.26 11.59
N ARG A 84 17.51 5.99 11.38
CA ARG A 84 16.35 5.57 10.58
C ARG A 84 15.06 5.97 11.30
N ILE A 85 14.08 6.49 10.54
CA ILE A 85 12.74 6.84 11.04
C ILE A 85 11.72 5.91 10.40
N GLY A 86 11.12 5.01 11.18
CA GLY A 86 10.19 3.99 10.70
C GLY A 86 8.76 4.19 11.16
N PHE A 87 7.81 3.65 10.40
CA PHE A 87 6.37 3.65 10.72
C PHE A 87 5.91 2.43 11.54
N GLY A 88 6.80 1.50 11.85
CA GLY A 88 6.44 0.23 12.48
C GLY A 88 5.82 -0.75 11.48
N GLN A 89 4.77 -1.47 11.89
CA GLN A 89 4.06 -2.46 11.06
C GLN A 89 2.58 -2.12 10.98
N CYS A 90 2.03 -2.13 9.76
CA CYS A 90 0.60 -2.25 9.53
C CYS A 90 0.32 -3.67 9.06
N ARG A 91 -0.36 -4.48 9.88
CA ARG A 91 -0.60 -5.90 9.63
C ARG A 91 -2.08 -6.22 9.66
N GLY A 92 -2.52 -7.03 8.71
CA GLY A 92 -3.85 -7.65 8.70
C GLY A 92 -3.78 -9.11 8.26
N THR A 93 -4.69 -9.93 8.77
CA THR A 93 -4.86 -11.34 8.37
C THR A 93 -6.27 -11.52 7.82
N VAL A 94 -6.38 -12.18 6.68
CA VAL A 94 -7.68 -12.51 6.08
C VAL A 94 -8.29 -13.66 6.87
N LEU A 95 -9.50 -13.45 7.37
CA LEU A 95 -10.29 -14.48 8.04
C LEU A 95 -11.31 -15.05 7.04
N PRO A 96 -11.70 -16.33 7.20
CA PRO A 96 -12.81 -16.89 6.44
C PRO A 96 -14.09 -16.07 6.56
N ALA A 97 -14.88 -16.06 5.49
CA ALA A 97 -16.22 -15.46 5.50
C ALA A 97 -17.16 -16.21 6.47
N ILE A 98 -18.17 -15.48 6.98
CA ILE A 98 -19.22 -16.00 7.87
C ILE A 98 -20.45 -16.49 7.11
#